data_AF-A0A2T9WRU6-F1
#
_entry.id   AF-A0A2T9WRU6-F1
#
_cell.length_a   1.000
_cell.length_b   1.000
_cell.length_c   1.000
_cell.angle_alpha   90.00
_cell.angle_beta   90.00
_cell.angle_gamma   90.00
#
_symmetry.space_group_name_H-M   'P 1'
#
loop_
_entity.id
_entity.type
_entity.pdbx_description
1 polymer ?
#
loop_
_entity_poly.entity_id
_entity_poly.type
_entity_poly.pdbx_seq_one_letter_code
_entity_poly.pdbx_strand_id
1 'polypeptide(L)'
;MTIDKYGLYDIIKDAHKEFKEYLKRTGIEIKGVRLRVLESSKLLSELSYMIKTYNKNKLKQKFNTIDKILLEQISNDDEIYIIKEDNLRDFYIGEIYLLKQIYNTDDINELNKKILENIIHSIEKGKPLAIGVPETKEIYIIKDRLEKSIDETLYRVSHININGPSIIRLESPIFNVASAPLYTDGKNIKKDIAKAIAVNVKIHEEEHFIFNIGELTNPELSVSALQYITYIDMYNLLKYSKTYEIIEENIIKCKNYILNLLTMNYFTVRGNLPKKLLKDYINELRRASYDLGYCYASIIIDNNKESSCLNIKDVIKEVRNLSTLDAVTKITYY
;
A
#
# COMPACT_ATOMS: atom_id res chain seq x y z
N MET A 1 -21.48 -15.17 -8.88
CA MET A 1 -20.54 -15.52 -7.79
C MET A 1 -19.17 -15.81 -8.39
N THR A 2 -18.30 -14.82 -8.40
CA THR A 2 -16.87 -14.99 -8.70
C THR A 2 -16.24 -15.71 -7.52
N ILE A 3 -15.73 -16.93 -7.75
CA ILE A 3 -15.04 -17.73 -6.72
C ILE A 3 -13.81 -16.93 -6.26
N ASP A 4 -13.67 -16.70 -4.96
CA ASP A 4 -12.45 -16.09 -4.38
C ASP A 4 -11.27 -17.04 -4.60
N LYS A 5 -10.46 -16.75 -5.63
CA LYS A 5 -9.42 -17.65 -6.14
C LYS A 5 -8.36 -17.98 -5.10
N TYR A 6 -8.07 -17.03 -4.21
CA TYR A 6 -6.99 -17.14 -3.23
C TYR A 6 -7.47 -17.13 -1.77
N GLY A 7 -8.76 -16.93 -1.52
CA GLY A 7 -9.26 -16.63 -0.17
C GLY A 7 -8.79 -15.25 0.29
N LEU A 8 -8.79 -14.26 -0.60
CA LEU A 8 -8.29 -12.91 -0.33
C LEU A 8 -9.01 -12.24 0.83
N TYR A 9 -10.30 -12.49 1.03
CA TYR A 9 -11.01 -11.88 2.16
C TYR A 9 -10.44 -12.31 3.51
N ASP A 10 -10.20 -13.61 3.66
CA ASP A 10 -9.60 -14.17 4.89
C ASP A 10 -8.15 -13.70 5.04
N ILE A 11 -7.37 -13.71 3.96
CA ILE A 11 -5.99 -13.22 3.95
C ILE A 11 -5.91 -11.75 4.40
N ILE A 12 -6.76 -10.88 3.86
CA ILE A 12 -6.78 -9.45 4.18
C ILE A 12 -7.22 -9.25 5.64
N LYS A 13 -8.21 -10.04 6.11
CA LYS A 13 -8.68 -10.02 7.50
C LYS A 13 -7.59 -10.40 8.49
N ASP A 14 -6.91 -11.51 8.23
CA ASP A 14 -5.81 -11.98 9.06
C ASP A 14 -4.66 -10.96 9.04
N ALA A 15 -4.32 -10.42 7.87
CA ALA A 15 -3.31 -9.37 7.73
C ALA A 15 -3.67 -8.08 8.49
N HIS A 16 -4.95 -7.73 8.60
CA HIS A 16 -5.42 -6.61 9.41
C HIS A 16 -5.22 -6.84 10.89
N LYS A 17 -5.56 -8.03 11.36
CA LYS A 17 -5.33 -8.41 12.75
C LYS A 17 -3.84 -8.48 13.10
N GLU A 18 -3.04 -9.15 12.27
CA GLU A 18 -1.59 -9.29 12.44
C GLU A 18 -0.91 -7.91 12.53
N PHE A 19 -1.28 -6.98 11.66
CA PHE A 19 -0.73 -5.62 11.69
C PHE A 19 -1.16 -4.82 12.92
N LYS A 20 -2.43 -4.90 13.35
CA LYS A 20 -2.87 -4.25 14.60
C LYS A 20 -2.10 -4.79 15.82
N GLU A 21 -1.87 -6.09 15.89
CA GLU A 21 -1.04 -6.71 16.92
C GLU A 21 0.43 -6.26 16.82
N TYR A 22 0.95 -6.09 15.61
CA TYR A 22 2.25 -5.51 15.36
C TYR A 22 2.36 -4.08 15.91
N LEU A 23 1.46 -3.17 15.52
CA LEU A 23 1.44 -1.80 16.02
C LEU A 23 1.37 -1.74 17.56
N LYS A 24 0.54 -2.61 18.17
CA LYS A 24 0.44 -2.70 19.63
C LYS A 24 1.76 -3.09 20.28
N ARG A 25 2.49 -4.07 19.73
CA ARG A 25 3.79 -4.51 20.29
C ARG A 25 4.87 -3.43 20.17
N THR A 26 4.83 -2.66 19.09
CA THR A 26 5.79 -1.59 18.82
C THR A 26 5.41 -0.27 19.49
N GLY A 27 4.21 -0.19 20.08
CA GLY A 27 3.67 1.01 20.71
C GLY A 27 3.46 2.14 19.70
N ILE A 28 3.12 1.80 18.46
CA ILE A 28 2.62 2.72 17.42
C ILE A 28 1.10 2.70 17.49
N GLU A 29 0.47 3.86 17.30
CA GLU A 29 -0.98 3.97 17.32
C GLU A 29 -1.51 4.49 15.98
N ILE A 30 -2.45 3.75 15.39
CA ILE A 30 -3.28 4.19 14.26
C ILE A 30 -4.73 4.08 14.71
N LYS A 31 -5.48 5.17 14.65
CA LYS A 31 -6.88 5.23 15.12
C LYS A 31 -7.86 5.51 13.99
N GLY A 32 -8.86 4.64 13.92
CA GLY A 32 -10.08 4.84 13.15
C GLY A 32 -9.92 4.66 11.65
N VAL A 33 -9.10 3.69 11.24
CA VAL A 33 -8.93 3.32 9.83
C VAL A 33 -9.88 2.19 9.49
N ARG A 34 -10.70 2.38 8.44
CA ARG A 34 -11.69 1.40 7.98
C ARG A 34 -11.20 0.69 6.74
N LEU A 35 -11.34 -0.63 6.70
CA LEU A 35 -10.88 -1.43 5.58
C LEU A 35 -12.04 -1.81 4.67
N ARG A 36 -11.95 -1.40 3.41
CA ARG A 36 -12.92 -1.67 2.34
C ARG A 36 -12.29 -2.58 1.29
N VAL A 37 -13.01 -3.61 0.87
CA VAL A 37 -12.59 -4.47 -0.23
C VAL A 37 -13.61 -4.36 -1.35
N LEU A 38 -13.20 -3.75 -2.46
CA LEU A 38 -14.01 -3.69 -3.67
C LEU A 38 -13.87 -5.00 -4.44
N GLU A 39 -14.96 -5.75 -4.60
CA GLU A 39 -14.95 -7.06 -5.26
C GLU A 39 -14.48 -6.98 -6.72
N SER A 40 -14.86 -5.92 -7.43
CA SER A 40 -14.36 -5.63 -8.77
C SER A 40 -14.24 -4.14 -9.02
N SER A 41 -13.19 -3.75 -9.72
CA SER A 41 -13.00 -2.40 -10.25
C SER A 41 -14.15 -1.91 -11.15
N LYS A 42 -14.97 -2.80 -11.72
CA LYS A 42 -16.17 -2.43 -12.50
C LYS A 42 -17.23 -1.70 -11.67
N LEU A 43 -17.31 -2.03 -10.37
CA LEU A 43 -18.28 -1.42 -9.44
C LEU A 43 -18.08 0.09 -9.30
N LEU A 44 -16.89 0.62 -9.61
CA LEU A 44 -16.63 2.07 -9.63
C LEU A 44 -17.52 2.80 -10.65
N SER A 45 -17.69 2.20 -11.83
CA SER A 45 -18.52 2.76 -12.89
C SER A 45 -20.00 2.72 -12.51
N GLU A 46 -20.44 1.65 -11.87
CA GLU A 46 -21.80 1.50 -11.34
C GLU A 46 -22.07 2.47 -10.19
N LEU A 47 -21.11 2.65 -9.28
CA LEU A 47 -21.19 3.63 -8.20
C LEU A 47 -21.27 5.06 -8.76
N SER A 48 -20.43 5.38 -9.75
CA SER A 48 -20.45 6.67 -10.45
C SER A 48 -21.79 6.93 -11.12
N TYR A 49 -22.37 5.92 -11.78
CA TYR A 49 -23.71 6.01 -12.38
C TYR A 49 -24.79 6.20 -11.32
N MET A 50 -24.71 5.46 -10.22
CA MET A 50 -25.65 5.56 -9.10
C MET A 50 -25.63 6.96 -8.49
N ILE A 51 -24.45 7.50 -8.19
CA ILE A 51 -24.28 8.86 -7.66
C ILE A 51 -24.96 9.92 -8.55
N LYS A 52 -24.89 9.75 -9.88
CA LYS A 52 -25.47 10.69 -10.85
C LYS A 52 -26.99 10.57 -10.97
N THR A 53 -27.53 9.36 -10.83
CA THR A 53 -28.94 9.05 -11.13
C THR A 53 -29.83 8.86 -9.90
N TYR A 54 -29.25 8.68 -8.71
CA TYR A 54 -30.01 8.39 -7.50
C TYR A 54 -30.89 9.57 -7.07
N ASN A 55 -32.16 9.28 -6.74
CA ASN A 55 -33.10 10.29 -6.30
C ASN A 55 -32.72 10.83 -4.91
N LYS A 56 -32.37 12.13 -4.85
CA LYS A 56 -31.91 12.81 -3.63
C LYS A 56 -32.97 12.85 -2.53
N ASN A 57 -34.25 13.03 -2.87
CA ASN A 57 -35.33 13.03 -1.87
C ASN A 57 -35.50 11.64 -1.24
N LYS A 58 -35.36 10.58 -2.06
CA LYS A 58 -35.34 9.20 -1.59
C LYS A 58 -34.13 8.91 -0.72
N LEU A 59 -32.97 9.51 -1.01
CA LEU A 59 -31.76 9.41 -0.19
C LEU A 59 -31.97 10.04 1.19
N LYS A 60 -32.51 11.26 1.24
CA LYS A 60 -32.85 11.96 2.49
C LYS A 60 -33.82 11.15 3.36
N GLN A 61 -34.86 10.59 2.76
CA GLN A 61 -35.82 9.72 3.48
C GLN A 61 -35.14 8.46 4.04
N LYS A 62 -34.21 7.87 3.28
CA LYS A 62 -33.45 6.71 3.75
C LYS A 62 -32.57 7.00 4.96
N PHE A 63 -32.03 8.22 5.14
CA PHE A 63 -31.25 8.55 6.34
C PHE A 63 -32.07 8.44 7.63
N ASN A 64 -33.38 8.68 7.57
CA ASN A 64 -34.26 8.58 8.74
C ASN A 64 -34.63 7.12 9.08
N THR A 65 -34.34 6.18 8.18
CA THR A 65 -34.74 4.77 8.26
C THR A 65 -33.57 3.82 8.06
N ILE A 66 -32.34 4.36 8.05
CA ILE A 66 -31.14 3.56 7.80
C ILE A 66 -30.98 2.56 8.94
N ASP A 67 -30.72 1.31 8.59
CA ASP A 67 -30.55 0.26 9.56
C ASP A 67 -29.34 0.58 10.44
N LYS A 68 -29.55 0.62 11.76
CA LYS A 68 -28.49 0.86 12.73
C LYS A 68 -27.37 -0.18 12.59
N ILE A 69 -27.70 -1.41 12.20
CA ILE A 69 -26.74 -2.50 11.96
C ILE A 69 -25.87 -2.18 10.73
N LEU A 70 -26.46 -1.66 9.65
CA LEU A 70 -25.72 -1.25 8.45
C LEU A 70 -24.77 -0.09 8.76
N LEU A 71 -25.22 0.88 9.57
CA LEU A 71 -24.38 1.97 10.04
C LEU A 71 -23.23 1.45 10.89
N GLU A 72 -23.48 0.54 11.82
CA GLU A 72 -22.43 -0.09 12.62
C GLU A 72 -21.41 -0.80 11.71
N GLN A 73 -21.83 -1.59 10.73
CA GLN A 73 -20.93 -2.28 9.80
C GLN A 73 -20.08 -1.35 8.93
N ILE A 74 -20.66 -0.26 8.42
CA ILE A 74 -19.93 0.69 7.59
C ILE A 74 -19.02 1.56 8.45
N SER A 75 -19.45 1.97 9.64
CA SER A 75 -18.66 2.85 10.51
C SER A 75 -17.62 2.11 11.36
N ASN A 76 -17.65 0.77 11.42
CA ASN A 76 -16.72 -0.01 12.24
C ASN A 76 -15.28 0.04 11.70
N ASP A 77 -14.36 0.50 12.54
CA ASP A 77 -12.92 0.61 12.25
C ASP A 77 -12.16 -0.71 12.48
N ASP A 78 -12.83 -1.74 13.02
CA ASP A 78 -12.26 -3.07 13.28
C ASP A 78 -12.71 -4.15 12.29
N GLU A 79 -13.71 -3.86 11.44
CA GLU A 79 -14.26 -4.82 10.49
C GLU A 79 -13.95 -4.48 9.03
N ILE A 80 -13.80 -5.54 8.24
CA ILE A 80 -13.69 -5.41 6.78
C ILE A 80 -15.07 -5.32 6.19
N TYR A 81 -15.30 -4.27 5.41
CA TYR A 81 -16.51 -4.13 4.61
C TYR A 81 -16.24 -4.54 3.16
N ILE A 82 -16.92 -5.59 2.69
CA ILE A 82 -16.81 -6.08 1.32
C ILE A 82 -17.88 -5.39 0.47
N ILE A 83 -17.45 -4.66 -0.55
CA ILE A 83 -18.32 -3.95 -1.50
C ILE A 83 -18.49 -4.84 -2.73
N LYS A 84 -19.73 -5.25 -2.99
CA LYS A 84 -20.17 -6.09 -4.10
C LYS A 84 -21.42 -5.50 -4.75
N GLU A 85 -21.82 -6.04 -5.90
CA GLU A 85 -22.99 -5.55 -6.66
C GLU A 85 -24.26 -5.48 -5.78
N ASP A 86 -24.53 -6.55 -5.03
CA ASP A 86 -25.74 -6.67 -4.18
C ASP A 86 -25.85 -5.59 -3.09
N ASN A 87 -24.72 -5.10 -2.57
CA ASN A 87 -24.70 -4.13 -1.45
C ASN A 87 -24.15 -2.76 -1.84
N LEU A 88 -23.85 -2.52 -3.12
CA LEU A 88 -23.25 -1.28 -3.61
C LEU A 88 -24.11 -0.04 -3.26
N ARG A 89 -25.44 -0.21 -3.30
CA ARG A 89 -26.38 0.84 -2.93
C ARG A 89 -26.32 1.17 -1.43
N ASP A 90 -26.21 0.15 -0.60
CA ASP A 90 -26.17 0.33 0.85
C ASP A 90 -24.82 0.93 1.27
N PHE A 91 -23.73 0.52 0.62
CA PHE A 91 -22.45 1.20 0.69
C PHE A 91 -22.56 2.69 0.34
N TYR A 92 -23.13 3.03 -0.82
CA TYR A 92 -23.31 4.43 -1.24
C TYR A 92 -24.06 5.26 -0.19
N ILE A 93 -25.17 4.72 0.34
CA ILE A 93 -25.98 5.42 1.34
C ILE A 93 -25.19 5.61 2.64
N GLY A 94 -24.51 4.58 3.12
CA GLY A 94 -23.70 4.65 4.32
C GLY A 94 -22.50 5.60 4.18
N GLU A 95 -21.89 5.64 3.00
CA GLU A 95 -20.77 6.54 2.70
C GLU A 95 -21.21 8.00 2.71
N ILE A 96 -22.36 8.32 2.10
CA ILE A 96 -22.92 9.68 2.20
C ILE A 96 -23.23 10.03 3.65
N TYR A 97 -23.76 9.09 4.43
CA TYR A 97 -24.05 9.33 5.84
C TYR A 97 -22.76 9.60 6.65
N LEU A 98 -21.70 8.84 6.41
CA LEU A 98 -20.38 9.04 7.02
C LEU A 98 -19.82 10.42 6.66
N LEU A 99 -19.81 10.76 5.36
CA LEU A 99 -19.30 12.04 4.88
C LEU A 99 -20.12 13.22 5.43
N LYS A 100 -21.44 13.08 5.57
CA LYS A 100 -22.29 14.07 6.23
C LYS A 100 -21.81 14.38 7.65
N GLN A 101 -21.42 13.36 8.42
CA GLN A 101 -20.89 13.55 9.77
C GLN A 101 -19.51 14.21 9.75
N ILE A 102 -18.61 13.77 8.86
CA ILE A 102 -17.24 14.28 8.75
C ILE A 102 -17.23 15.76 8.34
N TYR A 103 -18.01 16.13 7.33
CA TYR A 103 -18.04 17.48 6.78
C TYR A 103 -19.10 18.38 7.39
N ASN A 104 -19.95 17.85 8.28
CA ASN A 104 -21.06 18.57 8.91
C ASN A 104 -21.94 19.32 7.89
N THR A 105 -22.32 18.64 6.80
CA THR A 105 -23.11 19.20 5.69
C THR A 105 -24.23 18.25 5.27
N ASP A 106 -25.38 18.82 4.93
CA ASP A 106 -26.54 18.12 4.35
C ASP A 106 -26.61 18.24 2.82
N ASP A 107 -25.64 18.92 2.19
CA ASP A 107 -25.60 19.07 0.73
C ASP A 107 -25.13 17.78 0.06
N ILE A 108 -26.10 16.98 -0.38
CA ILE A 108 -25.86 15.73 -1.11
C ILE A 108 -24.98 15.95 -2.37
N ASN A 109 -25.03 17.11 -3.02
CA ASN A 109 -24.17 17.35 -4.19
C ASN A 109 -22.70 17.45 -3.79
N GLU A 110 -22.43 18.14 -2.68
CA GLU A 110 -21.10 18.26 -2.12
C GLU A 110 -20.56 16.89 -1.68
N LEU A 111 -21.38 16.12 -0.97
CA LEU A 111 -21.02 14.76 -0.51
C LEU A 111 -20.79 13.81 -1.69
N ASN A 112 -21.66 13.85 -2.72
CA ASN A 112 -21.48 13.08 -3.94
C ASN A 112 -20.18 13.45 -4.68
N LYS A 113 -19.87 14.75 -4.74
CA LYS A 113 -18.62 15.24 -5.35
C LYS A 113 -17.40 14.68 -4.61
N LYS A 114 -17.45 14.61 -3.28
CA LYS A 114 -16.37 14.03 -2.46
C LYS A 114 -16.14 12.54 -2.77
N ILE A 115 -17.19 11.72 -2.88
CA ILE A 115 -17.04 10.31 -3.28
C ILE A 115 -16.42 10.20 -4.68
N LEU A 116 -16.91 11.00 -5.63
CA LEU A 116 -16.40 10.99 -7.00
C LEU A 116 -14.93 11.37 -7.08
N GLU A 117 -14.52 12.42 -6.36
CA GLU A 117 -13.14 12.94 -6.38
C GLU A 117 -12.18 12.05 -5.60
N ASN A 118 -12.50 11.72 -4.35
CA ASN A 118 -11.55 11.10 -3.43
C ASN A 118 -11.45 9.58 -3.63
N ILE A 119 -12.56 8.93 -3.98
CA ILE A 119 -12.63 7.47 -4.11
C ILE A 119 -12.57 7.08 -5.60
N ILE A 120 -13.60 7.43 -6.38
CA ILE A 120 -13.76 6.91 -7.75
C ILE A 120 -12.63 7.39 -8.66
N HIS A 121 -12.43 8.71 -8.77
CA HIS A 121 -11.43 9.27 -9.68
C HIS A 121 -10.01 8.82 -9.32
N SER A 122 -9.68 8.78 -8.02
CA SER A 122 -8.38 8.31 -7.53
C SER A 122 -8.11 6.85 -7.92
N ILE A 123 -9.09 5.96 -7.73
CA ILE A 123 -8.96 4.53 -8.07
C ILE A 123 -8.93 4.31 -9.60
N GLU A 124 -9.66 5.12 -10.38
CA GLU A 124 -9.69 5.01 -11.85
C GLU A 124 -8.41 5.53 -12.51
N LYS A 125 -7.88 6.66 -12.03
CA LYS A 125 -6.71 7.34 -12.63
C LYS A 125 -5.42 6.55 -12.45
N GLY A 126 -5.12 6.14 -11.22
CA GLY A 126 -3.88 5.41 -10.91
C GLY A 126 -3.95 3.92 -11.21
N LYS A 127 -5.16 3.39 -11.37
CA LYS A 127 -5.45 1.95 -11.38
C LYS A 127 -4.71 1.17 -10.26
N PRO A 128 -4.64 1.69 -9.01
CA PRO A 128 -3.81 1.06 -8.00
C PRO A 128 -4.44 -0.26 -7.51
N LEU A 129 -3.63 -1.05 -6.81
CA LEU A 129 -4.08 -2.28 -6.14
C LEU A 129 -4.87 -1.97 -4.87
N ALA A 130 -4.49 -0.90 -4.17
CA ALA A 130 -5.23 -0.33 -3.07
C ALA A 130 -5.02 1.19 -3.01
N ILE A 131 -5.80 1.88 -2.19
CA ILE A 131 -5.61 3.31 -1.92
C ILE A 131 -6.12 3.67 -0.52
N GLY A 132 -5.33 4.43 0.21
CA GLY A 132 -5.76 5.17 1.40
C GLY A 132 -6.48 6.47 1.02
N VAL A 133 -7.62 6.72 1.64
CA VAL A 133 -8.38 7.98 1.57
C VAL A 133 -8.26 8.66 2.94
N PRO A 134 -7.31 9.62 3.10
CA PRO A 134 -7.03 10.24 4.39
C PRO A 134 -8.24 10.94 5.02
N GLU A 135 -9.06 11.57 4.19
CA GLU A 135 -10.20 12.37 4.62
C GLU A 135 -11.26 11.53 5.35
N THR A 136 -11.51 10.31 4.88
CA THR A 136 -12.47 9.39 5.48
C THR A 136 -11.82 8.34 6.37
N LYS A 137 -10.49 8.31 6.42
CA LYS A 137 -9.69 7.26 7.05
C LYS A 137 -10.05 5.88 6.56
N GLU A 138 -10.14 5.73 5.25
CA GLU A 138 -10.51 4.46 4.64
C GLU A 138 -9.40 3.93 3.77
N ILE A 139 -9.32 2.61 3.67
CA ILE A 139 -8.44 1.92 2.74
C ILE A 139 -9.31 1.09 1.82
N TYR A 140 -9.14 1.29 0.52
CA TYR A 140 -9.85 0.53 -0.51
C TYR A 140 -8.88 -0.44 -1.18
N ILE A 141 -9.05 -1.74 -0.95
CA ILE A 141 -8.36 -2.80 -1.69
C ILE A 141 -9.21 -3.20 -2.89
N ILE A 142 -8.60 -3.22 -4.08
CA ILE A 142 -9.27 -3.52 -5.35
C ILE A 142 -8.97 -4.97 -5.74
N LYS A 143 -9.89 -5.87 -5.40
CA LYS A 143 -9.65 -7.32 -5.39
C LYS A 143 -9.21 -7.86 -6.76
N ASP A 144 -9.93 -7.56 -7.82
CA ASP A 144 -9.61 -8.06 -9.17
C ASP A 144 -8.23 -7.61 -9.67
N ARG A 145 -7.79 -6.41 -9.30
CA ARG A 145 -6.44 -5.92 -9.61
C ARG A 145 -5.38 -6.62 -8.75
N LEU A 146 -5.67 -6.84 -7.47
CA LEU A 146 -4.79 -7.58 -6.57
C LEU A 146 -4.60 -9.03 -7.04
N GLU A 147 -5.67 -9.71 -7.44
CA GLU A 147 -5.61 -11.06 -8.03
C GLU A 147 -4.72 -11.09 -9.27
N LYS A 148 -4.86 -10.10 -10.16
CA LYS A 148 -4.01 -9.99 -11.35
C LYS A 148 -2.52 -9.82 -10.97
N SER A 149 -2.22 -8.98 -9.98
CA SER A 149 -0.85 -8.80 -9.48
C SER A 149 -0.27 -10.11 -8.90
N ILE A 150 -1.08 -10.85 -8.14
CA ILE A 150 -0.71 -12.17 -7.62
C ILE A 150 -0.43 -13.16 -8.76
N ASP A 151 -1.29 -13.21 -9.78
CA ASP A 151 -1.10 -14.06 -10.95
C ASP A 151 0.21 -13.75 -11.67
N GLU A 152 0.53 -12.47 -11.86
CA GLU A 152 1.78 -12.01 -12.48
C GLU A 152 3.02 -12.40 -11.65
N THR A 153 2.97 -12.24 -10.32
CA THR A 153 4.07 -12.67 -9.45
C THR A 153 4.23 -14.18 -9.42
N LEU A 154 3.12 -14.94 -9.38
CA LEU A 154 3.16 -16.39 -9.46
C LEU A 154 3.78 -16.89 -10.75
N TYR A 155 3.51 -16.21 -11.87
CA TYR A 155 4.16 -16.51 -13.14
C TYR A 155 5.69 -16.32 -13.05
N ARG A 156 6.16 -15.20 -12.46
CA ARG A 156 7.61 -14.91 -12.30
C ARG A 156 8.33 -15.94 -11.44
N VAL A 157 7.69 -16.44 -10.38
CA VAL A 157 8.31 -17.42 -9.47
C VAL A 157 8.06 -18.88 -9.87
N SER A 158 7.26 -19.14 -10.90
CA SER A 158 6.82 -20.50 -11.28
C SER A 158 7.97 -21.45 -11.66
N HIS A 159 9.13 -20.90 -11.98
CA HIS A 159 10.33 -21.66 -12.38
C HIS A 159 11.26 -21.96 -11.19
N ILE A 160 10.96 -21.46 -10.00
CA ILE A 160 11.76 -21.68 -8.80
C ILE A 160 11.33 -23.01 -8.18
N ASN A 161 12.27 -23.95 -8.07
CA ASN A 161 12.05 -25.21 -7.38
C ASN A 161 12.17 -24.99 -5.86
N ILE A 162 11.05 -25.06 -5.15
CA ILE A 162 10.97 -24.81 -3.71
C ILE A 162 10.62 -26.12 -3.01
N ASN A 163 11.65 -26.75 -2.43
CA ASN A 163 11.49 -28.00 -1.68
C ASN A 163 11.69 -27.72 -0.19
N GLY A 164 10.59 -27.61 0.54
CA GLY A 164 10.59 -27.39 1.99
C GLY A 164 10.82 -25.93 2.41
N PRO A 165 11.12 -25.71 3.71
CA PRO A 165 11.28 -24.37 4.27
C PRO A 165 12.39 -23.56 3.61
N SER A 166 12.06 -22.37 3.14
CA SER A 166 13.01 -21.50 2.45
C SER A 166 12.62 -20.01 2.53
N ILE A 167 13.61 -19.15 2.26
CA ILE A 167 13.41 -17.72 1.99
C ILE A 167 13.63 -17.51 0.49
N ILE A 168 12.61 -16.99 -0.19
CA ILE A 168 12.64 -16.71 -1.63
C ILE A 168 12.60 -15.21 -1.91
N ARG A 169 13.03 -14.83 -3.11
CA ARG A 169 12.88 -13.46 -3.64
C ARG A 169 11.47 -13.34 -4.19
N LEU A 170 10.67 -12.49 -3.57
CA LEU A 170 9.40 -12.06 -4.11
C LEU A 170 9.68 -10.86 -5.01
N GLU A 171 9.56 -11.05 -6.32
CA GLU A 171 9.59 -9.96 -7.29
C GLU A 171 8.15 -9.62 -7.69
N SER A 172 7.73 -8.38 -7.47
CA SER A 172 6.36 -7.94 -7.69
C SER A 172 6.32 -6.84 -8.75
N PRO A 173 5.27 -6.77 -9.59
CA PRO A 173 5.02 -5.59 -10.40
C PRO A 173 4.98 -4.28 -9.60
N ILE A 174 4.74 -4.36 -8.29
CA ILE A 174 4.65 -3.22 -7.35
C ILE A 174 6.03 -2.64 -7.01
N PHE A 175 7.06 -3.49 -6.93
CA PHE A 175 8.44 -3.12 -6.59
C PHE A 175 9.37 -3.87 -7.54
N ASN A 176 9.77 -3.22 -8.63
CA ASN A 176 10.47 -3.88 -9.73
C ASN A 176 11.99 -3.82 -9.57
N VAL A 177 12.51 -2.98 -8.67
CA VAL A 177 13.96 -2.82 -8.45
C VAL A 177 14.48 -3.74 -7.35
N ALA A 178 13.82 -3.71 -6.19
CA ALA A 178 14.18 -4.49 -5.01
C ALA A 178 13.20 -5.63 -4.79
N SER A 179 13.69 -6.80 -4.37
CA SER A 179 12.87 -7.97 -4.06
C SER A 179 12.52 -8.00 -2.56
N ALA A 180 11.30 -8.42 -2.21
CA ALA A 180 10.96 -8.69 -0.81
C ALA A 180 11.32 -10.13 -0.42
N PRO A 181 11.94 -10.37 0.75
CA PRO A 181 12.17 -11.73 1.23
C PRO A 181 10.84 -12.37 1.64
N LEU A 182 10.56 -13.59 1.20
CA LEU A 182 9.35 -14.33 1.58
C LEU A 182 9.74 -15.67 2.18
N TYR A 183 9.31 -15.92 3.42
CA TYR A 183 9.34 -17.26 4.01
C TYR A 183 8.20 -18.13 3.49
N THR A 184 8.51 -19.36 3.11
CA THR A 184 7.53 -20.41 2.76
C THR A 184 7.99 -21.74 3.32
N ASP A 185 7.05 -22.59 3.75
CA ASP A 185 7.34 -23.98 4.13
C ASP A 185 7.38 -24.94 2.92
N GLY A 186 7.13 -24.41 1.72
CA GLY A 186 7.09 -25.15 0.46
C GLY A 186 5.80 -25.92 0.20
N LYS A 187 4.83 -25.96 1.14
CA LYS A 187 3.60 -26.75 0.97
C LYS A 187 2.55 -26.05 0.12
N ASN A 188 2.40 -24.74 0.27
CA ASN A 188 1.41 -23.96 -0.46
C ASN A 188 1.96 -22.59 -0.89
N ILE A 189 2.94 -22.63 -1.79
CA ILE A 189 3.61 -21.45 -2.35
C ILE A 189 2.62 -20.41 -2.90
N LYS A 190 1.51 -20.86 -3.52
CA LYS A 190 0.48 -19.97 -4.07
C LYS A 190 -0.17 -19.13 -2.98
N LYS A 191 -0.54 -19.76 -1.86
CA LYS A 191 -1.14 -19.08 -0.72
C LYS A 191 -0.14 -18.15 -0.03
N ASP A 192 1.11 -18.58 0.12
CA ASP A 192 2.16 -17.77 0.76
C ASP A 192 2.44 -16.48 -0.03
N ILE A 193 2.49 -16.57 -1.36
CA ILE A 193 2.67 -15.42 -2.25
C ILE A 193 1.45 -14.51 -2.23
N ALA A 194 0.24 -15.08 -2.32
CA ALA A 194 -0.99 -14.29 -2.23
C ALA A 194 -1.06 -13.51 -0.91
N LYS A 195 -0.70 -14.18 0.21
CA LYS A 195 -0.59 -13.53 1.53
C LYS A 195 0.44 -12.42 1.52
N ALA A 196 1.66 -12.68 1.04
CA ALA A 196 2.74 -11.69 1.04
C ALA A 196 2.38 -10.43 0.25
N ILE A 197 1.78 -10.56 -0.93
CA ILE A 197 1.39 -9.42 -1.76
C ILE A 197 0.24 -8.64 -1.11
N ALA A 198 -0.81 -9.32 -0.65
CA ALA A 198 -1.94 -8.68 0.01
C ALA A 198 -1.52 -7.93 1.28
N VAL A 199 -0.65 -8.55 2.09
CA VAL A 199 -0.10 -7.92 3.29
C VAL A 199 0.73 -6.69 2.95
N ASN A 200 1.64 -6.78 1.97
CA ASN A 200 2.46 -5.64 1.58
C ASN A 200 1.60 -4.46 1.10
N VAL A 201 0.67 -4.70 0.18
CA VAL A 201 -0.24 -3.65 -0.34
C VAL A 201 -1.02 -3.01 0.80
N LYS A 202 -1.57 -3.82 1.71
CA LYS A 202 -2.34 -3.31 2.84
C LYS A 202 -1.49 -2.48 3.80
N ILE A 203 -0.32 -2.99 4.21
CA ILE A 203 0.58 -2.28 5.12
C ILE A 203 0.94 -0.91 4.55
N HIS A 204 1.23 -0.83 3.26
CA HIS A 204 1.51 0.44 2.58
C HIS A 204 0.40 1.48 2.82
N GLU A 205 -0.85 1.11 2.53
CA GLU A 205 -1.98 2.02 2.69
C GLU A 205 -2.27 2.36 4.16
N GLU A 206 -2.02 1.44 5.10
CA GLU A 206 -2.18 1.73 6.53
C GLU A 206 -1.08 2.65 7.06
N GLU A 207 0.14 2.50 6.58
CA GLU A 207 1.27 3.31 7.02
C GLU A 207 1.19 4.76 6.53
N HIS A 208 0.46 5.02 5.44
CA HIS A 208 0.02 6.38 5.10
C HIS A 208 -0.76 7.06 6.23
N PHE A 209 -1.36 6.33 7.17
CA PHE A 209 -2.03 6.89 8.35
C PHE A 209 -1.14 7.02 9.59
N ILE A 210 0.06 6.41 9.58
CA ILE A 210 1.10 6.66 10.61
C ILE A 210 1.67 8.06 10.41
N PHE A 211 1.85 8.45 9.16
CA PHE A 211 2.29 9.77 8.79
C PHE A 211 1.08 10.68 8.58
N ASN A 212 1.08 11.87 9.16
CA ASN A 212 0.15 12.88 8.70
C ASN A 212 0.63 13.35 7.32
N ILE A 213 0.06 12.81 6.22
CA ILE A 213 0.60 12.92 4.85
C ILE A 213 0.98 14.35 4.46
N GLY A 214 0.26 15.36 4.96
CA GLY A 214 0.57 16.78 4.75
C GLY A 214 1.90 17.27 5.33
N GLU A 215 2.55 16.50 6.21
CA GLU A 215 3.85 16.79 6.82
C GLU A 215 5.04 16.24 6.01
N LEU A 216 4.81 15.35 5.06
CA LEU A 216 5.88 14.64 4.35
C LEU A 216 6.26 15.32 3.03
N THR A 217 7.56 15.45 2.81
CA THR A 217 8.11 15.97 1.54
C THR A 217 7.87 15.00 0.38
N ASN A 218 7.92 13.69 0.67
CA ASN A 218 7.62 12.61 -0.28
C ASN A 218 6.96 11.43 0.47
N PRO A 219 5.61 11.42 0.55
CA PRO A 219 4.87 10.39 1.28
C PRO A 219 5.17 8.97 0.79
N GLU A 220 5.09 8.75 -0.52
CA GLU A 220 5.29 7.43 -1.14
C GLU A 220 6.66 6.83 -0.84
N LEU A 221 7.71 7.66 -0.85
CA LEU A 221 9.06 7.21 -0.55
C LEU A 221 9.19 6.81 0.93
N SER A 222 8.67 7.64 1.83
CA SER A 222 8.75 7.40 3.28
C SER A 222 7.95 6.17 3.69
N VAL A 223 6.73 6.04 3.13
CA VAL A 223 5.81 4.93 3.40
C VAL A 223 6.33 3.63 2.81
N SER A 224 6.79 3.61 1.55
CA SER A 224 7.35 2.38 0.97
C SER A 224 8.62 1.91 1.69
N ALA A 225 9.46 2.84 2.20
CA ALA A 225 10.59 2.47 3.04
C ALA A 225 10.16 1.82 4.36
N LEU A 226 9.17 2.42 5.04
CA LEU A 226 8.62 1.87 6.27
C LEU A 226 7.99 0.50 6.02
N GLN A 227 7.19 0.36 4.97
CA GLN A 227 6.46 -0.85 4.60
C GLN A 227 7.39 -2.04 4.46
N TYR A 228 8.52 -1.87 3.75
CA TYR A 228 9.50 -2.93 3.56
C TYR A 228 10.08 -3.41 4.89
N ILE A 229 10.43 -2.46 5.78
CA ILE A 229 10.98 -2.75 7.10
C ILE A 229 9.93 -3.40 7.99
N THR A 230 8.72 -2.85 8.05
CA THR A 230 7.61 -3.36 8.85
C THR A 230 7.25 -4.78 8.43
N TYR A 231 7.18 -5.06 7.12
CA TYR A 231 6.91 -6.42 6.64
C TYR A 231 7.98 -7.41 7.11
N ILE A 232 9.26 -7.05 7.00
CA ILE A 232 10.39 -7.89 7.44
C ILE A 232 10.38 -8.12 8.96
N ASP A 233 10.14 -7.07 9.74
CA ASP A 233 10.13 -7.11 11.19
C ASP A 233 8.90 -7.86 11.73
N MET A 234 7.71 -7.58 11.18
CA MET A 234 6.45 -8.23 11.57
C MET A 234 6.51 -9.75 11.40
N TYR A 235 7.14 -10.24 10.34
CA TYR A 235 7.32 -11.68 10.10
C TYR A 235 8.64 -12.25 10.62
N ASN A 236 9.43 -11.44 11.35
CA ASN A 236 10.72 -11.82 11.91
C ASN A 236 11.62 -12.51 10.87
N LEU A 237 11.75 -11.89 9.69
CA LEU A 237 12.48 -12.45 8.56
C LEU A 237 14.00 -12.28 8.71
N LEU A 238 14.46 -11.34 9.54
CA LEU A 238 15.89 -11.13 9.82
C LEU A 238 16.56 -12.30 10.54
N LYS A 239 15.80 -13.21 11.16
CA LYS A 239 16.37 -14.43 11.75
C LYS A 239 16.99 -15.39 10.73
N TYR A 240 16.73 -15.19 9.43
CA TYR A 240 17.26 -16.03 8.36
C TYR A 240 18.40 -15.32 7.62
N SER A 241 19.58 -15.94 7.54
CA SER A 241 20.73 -15.38 6.81
C SER A 241 20.42 -15.03 5.36
N LYS A 242 19.58 -15.86 4.71
CA LYS A 242 19.14 -15.65 3.33
C LYS A 242 18.38 -14.33 3.11
N THR A 243 17.78 -13.77 4.17
CA THR A 243 17.16 -12.44 4.12
C THR A 243 18.21 -11.35 3.93
N TYR A 244 19.34 -11.43 4.64
CA TYR A 244 20.45 -10.48 4.46
C TYR A 244 21.07 -10.59 3.07
N GLU A 245 21.20 -11.80 2.51
CA GLU A 245 21.67 -11.96 1.12
C GLU A 245 20.75 -11.23 0.12
N ILE A 246 19.43 -11.29 0.31
CA ILE A 246 18.47 -10.56 -0.54
C ILE A 246 18.62 -9.04 -0.36
N ILE A 247 18.86 -8.57 0.86
CA ILE A 247 19.08 -7.15 1.16
C ILE A 247 20.37 -6.63 0.49
N GLU A 248 21.46 -7.39 0.54
CA GLU A 248 22.73 -7.06 -0.13
C GLU A 248 22.56 -7.00 -1.66
N GLU A 249 21.86 -7.99 -2.23
CA GLU A 249 21.51 -7.99 -3.67
C GLU A 249 20.65 -6.77 -4.04
N ASN A 250 19.66 -6.42 -3.21
CA ASN A 250 18.83 -5.25 -3.42
C ASN A 250 19.66 -3.96 -3.44
N ILE A 251 20.61 -3.80 -2.50
CA ILE A 251 21.50 -2.63 -2.46
C ILE A 251 22.26 -2.50 -3.79
N ILE A 252 22.79 -3.59 -4.34
CA ILE A 252 23.49 -3.60 -5.64
C ILE A 252 22.52 -3.24 -6.78
N LYS A 253 21.33 -3.86 -6.84
CA LYS A 253 20.30 -3.55 -7.85
C LYS A 253 19.88 -2.08 -7.79
N CYS A 254 19.70 -1.54 -6.59
CA CYS A 254 19.31 -0.15 -6.34
C CYS A 254 20.38 0.85 -6.77
N LYS A 255 21.66 0.60 -6.49
CA LYS A 255 22.78 1.42 -7.00
C LYS A 255 22.78 1.44 -8.53
N ASN A 256 22.63 0.27 -9.15
CA ASN A 256 22.57 0.16 -10.60
C ASN A 256 21.34 0.86 -11.19
N TYR A 257 20.18 0.77 -10.53
CA TYR A 257 18.97 1.46 -10.95
C TYR A 257 19.15 2.99 -10.97
N ILE A 258 19.71 3.56 -9.88
CA ILE A 258 20.01 4.99 -9.82
C ILE A 258 21.05 5.38 -10.87
N LEU A 259 22.12 4.59 -11.02
CA LEU A 259 23.15 4.86 -12.02
C LEU A 259 22.59 4.81 -13.44
N ASN A 260 21.73 3.83 -13.75
CA ASN A 260 21.09 3.69 -15.06
C ASN A 260 20.17 4.87 -15.36
N LEU A 261 19.35 5.28 -14.39
CA LEU A 261 18.50 6.44 -14.55
C LEU A 261 19.32 7.74 -14.71
N LEU A 262 20.42 7.88 -13.96
CA LEU A 262 21.36 8.98 -14.12
C LEU A 262 22.00 8.98 -15.51
N THR A 263 22.45 7.81 -15.99
CA THR A 263 23.18 7.62 -17.25
C THR A 263 22.31 7.67 -18.51
N MET A 264 21.06 7.20 -18.44
CA MET A 264 20.06 7.36 -19.50
C MET A 264 19.76 8.84 -19.77
N ASN A 265 19.86 9.70 -18.75
CA ASN A 265 19.86 11.16 -18.92
C ASN A 265 21.27 11.77 -19.15
N TYR A 266 22.34 11.00 -18.97
CA TYR A 266 23.74 11.45 -19.11
C TYR A 266 24.31 11.34 -20.52
N PHE A 267 23.63 10.65 -21.45
CA PHE A 267 23.94 10.78 -22.89
C PHE A 267 23.71 12.21 -23.43
N THR A 268 23.38 13.19 -22.58
CA THR A 268 23.35 14.61 -22.92
C THR A 268 24.48 15.49 -22.38
N VAL A 269 25.27 15.18 -21.32
CA VAL A 269 26.42 16.06 -20.94
C VAL A 269 27.49 15.32 -20.11
N ARG A 270 28.76 15.42 -20.55
CA ARG A 270 29.98 14.94 -19.86
C ARG A 270 30.24 15.63 -18.50
N GLY A 271 30.71 14.82 -17.55
CA GLY A 271 31.69 15.16 -16.51
C GLY A 271 31.22 16.14 -15.43
N ASN A 272 30.87 15.60 -14.25
CA ASN A 272 30.33 16.25 -13.04
C ASN A 272 28.83 16.47 -13.08
N LEU A 273 28.10 15.91 -12.10
CA LEU A 273 26.67 16.17 -11.87
C LEU A 273 26.50 17.63 -11.39
N PRO A 274 26.04 18.56 -12.22
CA PRO A 274 25.74 19.91 -11.78
C PRO A 274 24.44 19.87 -10.96
N LYS A 275 24.38 20.54 -9.81
CA LYS A 275 23.17 20.64 -8.95
C LYS A 275 21.88 20.99 -9.71
N LYS A 276 21.98 21.65 -10.87
CA LYS A 276 20.85 21.99 -11.74
C LYS A 276 20.24 20.77 -12.45
N LEU A 277 21.05 19.81 -12.92
CA LEU A 277 20.58 18.55 -13.54
C LEU A 277 19.91 17.63 -12.51
N LEU A 278 20.35 17.69 -11.26
CA LEU A 278 19.77 16.94 -10.15
C LEU A 278 18.30 17.31 -9.92
N LYS A 279 17.92 18.58 -10.15
CA LYS A 279 16.55 19.07 -9.89
C LYS A 279 15.52 18.52 -10.89
N ASP A 280 15.86 18.48 -12.18
CA ASP A 280 14.98 17.91 -13.21
C ASP A 280 14.88 16.39 -13.07
N TYR A 281 15.98 15.74 -12.67
CA TYR A 281 16.03 14.31 -12.37
C TYR A 281 15.24 13.91 -11.13
N ILE A 282 15.25 14.74 -10.08
CA ILE A 282 14.43 14.54 -8.87
C ILE A 282 12.94 14.45 -9.22
N ASN A 283 12.46 15.17 -10.24
CA ASN A 283 11.06 15.11 -10.64
C ASN A 283 10.67 13.76 -11.28
N GLU A 284 11.55 13.18 -12.11
CA GLU A 284 11.35 11.84 -12.66
C GLU A 284 11.49 10.76 -11.57
N LEU A 285 12.47 10.90 -10.68
CA LEU A 285 12.63 10.01 -9.53
C LEU A 285 11.50 10.11 -8.50
N ARG A 286 10.85 11.25 -8.38
CA ARG A 286 9.62 11.38 -7.60
C ARG A 286 8.52 10.45 -8.12
N ARG A 287 8.54 10.08 -9.40
CA ARG A 287 7.65 9.05 -9.97
C ARG A 287 8.09 7.62 -9.66
N ALA A 288 9.35 7.43 -9.24
CA ALA A 288 9.93 6.16 -8.79
C ALA A 288 10.02 6.06 -7.25
N SER A 289 9.23 6.86 -6.53
CA SER A 289 9.34 7.00 -5.07
C SER A 289 9.20 5.67 -4.32
N TYR A 290 8.34 4.78 -4.82
CA TYR A 290 8.12 3.47 -4.21
C TYR A 290 9.39 2.58 -4.24
N ASP A 291 10.02 2.44 -5.40
CA ASP A 291 11.27 1.67 -5.53
C ASP A 291 12.40 2.31 -4.72
N LEU A 292 12.49 3.65 -4.70
CA LEU A 292 13.48 4.37 -3.90
C LEU A 292 13.31 4.12 -2.40
N GLY A 293 12.07 4.01 -1.91
CA GLY A 293 11.82 3.68 -0.51
C GLY A 293 12.34 2.30 -0.15
N TYR A 294 12.07 1.28 -0.98
CA TYR A 294 12.59 -0.09 -0.76
C TYR A 294 14.13 -0.13 -0.82
N CYS A 295 14.73 0.62 -1.74
CA CYS A 295 16.17 0.77 -1.83
C CYS A 295 16.77 1.39 -0.57
N TYR A 296 16.16 2.46 -0.07
CA TYR A 296 16.60 3.13 1.15
C TYR A 296 16.42 2.23 2.38
N ALA A 297 15.29 1.53 2.47
CA ALA A 297 15.02 0.56 3.53
C ALA A 297 16.06 -0.55 3.58
N SER A 298 16.52 -1.05 2.44
CA SER A 298 17.59 -2.06 2.37
C SER A 298 18.88 -1.55 3.03
N ILE A 299 19.22 -0.27 2.84
CA ILE A 299 20.37 0.38 3.48
C ILE A 299 20.18 0.56 4.99
N ILE A 300 18.98 0.94 5.43
CA ILE A 300 18.67 1.01 6.88
C ILE A 300 18.90 -0.35 7.53
N ILE A 301 18.43 -1.42 6.90
CA ILE A 301 18.55 -2.78 7.46
C ILE A 301 20.02 -3.22 7.49
N ASP A 302 20.78 -3.04 6.40
CA ASP A 302 22.20 -3.44 6.37
C ASP A 302 23.05 -2.66 7.37
N ASN A 303 22.82 -1.35 7.54
CA ASN A 303 23.50 -0.54 8.57
C ASN A 303 23.25 -1.04 10.00
N ASN A 304 22.09 -1.67 10.22
CA ASN A 304 21.68 -2.17 11.54
C ASN A 304 21.82 -3.68 11.65
N LYS A 305 22.55 -4.37 10.75
CA LYS A 305 22.65 -5.83 10.76
C LYS A 305 23.27 -6.43 12.01
N GLU A 306 24.16 -5.67 12.66
CA GLU A 306 24.78 -6.06 13.93
C GLU A 306 23.84 -5.81 15.12
N SER A 307 22.80 -5.00 14.94
CA SER A 307 21.74 -4.84 15.94
C SER A 307 20.81 -6.06 15.86
N SER A 308 20.60 -6.73 17.00
CA SER A 308 19.67 -7.86 17.09
C SER A 308 18.20 -7.50 16.80
N CYS A 309 17.87 -6.20 16.69
CA CYS A 309 16.53 -5.73 16.34
C CYS A 309 16.55 -4.32 15.72
N LEU A 310 15.57 -4.06 14.84
CA LEU A 310 15.29 -2.72 14.33
C LEU A 310 14.30 -2.02 15.27
N ASN A 311 14.63 -0.82 15.74
CA ASN A 311 13.67 -0.01 16.48
C ASN A 311 12.76 0.74 15.50
N ILE A 312 11.54 0.25 15.31
CA ILE A 312 10.63 0.82 14.31
C ILE A 312 10.29 2.30 14.57
N LYS A 313 10.33 2.78 15.82
CA LYS A 313 10.06 4.20 16.12
C LYS A 313 11.19 5.09 15.61
N ASP A 314 12.43 4.61 15.69
CA ASP A 314 13.59 5.32 15.16
C ASP A 314 13.55 5.31 13.63
N VAL A 315 13.16 4.17 13.03
CA VAL A 315 12.93 4.07 11.58
C VAL A 315 11.87 5.07 11.11
N ILE A 316 10.71 5.15 11.78
CA ILE A 316 9.66 6.12 11.46
C ILE A 316 10.20 7.55 11.50
N LYS A 317 11.01 7.89 12.50
CA LYS A 317 11.63 9.23 12.62
C LYS A 317 12.62 9.50 11.50
N GLU A 318 13.40 8.49 11.10
CA GLU A 318 14.36 8.59 10.02
C GLU A 318 13.67 8.79 8.67
N VAL A 319 12.70 7.94 8.32
CA VAL A 319 12.03 8.01 7.01
C VAL A 319 11.07 9.20 6.91
N ARG A 320 10.54 9.73 8.02
CA ARG A 320 9.68 10.94 8.02
C ARG A 320 10.36 12.15 7.38
N ASN A 321 11.66 12.30 7.56
CA ASN A 321 12.41 13.46 7.06
C ASN A 321 13.13 13.17 5.73
N LEU A 322 12.80 12.06 5.09
CA LEU A 322 13.52 11.58 3.93
C LEU A 322 13.07 12.31 2.66
N SER A 323 13.96 13.15 2.11
CA SER A 323 13.75 13.73 0.80
C SER A 323 14.23 12.77 -0.30
N THR A 324 13.68 12.90 -1.52
CA THR A 324 14.15 12.15 -2.69
C THR A 324 15.65 12.34 -2.91
N LEU A 325 16.16 13.57 -2.72
CA LEU A 325 17.57 13.86 -2.89
C LEU A 325 18.44 13.14 -1.85
N ASP A 326 18.02 13.14 -0.59
CA ASP A 326 18.76 12.47 0.48
C ASP A 326 18.79 10.96 0.26
N ALA A 327 17.64 10.37 -0.11
CA ALA A 327 17.56 8.94 -0.44
C ALA A 327 18.51 8.57 -1.59
N VAL A 328 18.46 9.31 -2.70
CA VAL A 328 19.33 9.07 -3.87
C VAL A 328 20.80 9.22 -3.51
N THR A 329 21.15 10.26 -2.76
CA THR A 329 22.51 10.53 -2.31
C THR A 329 23.01 9.36 -1.47
N LYS A 330 22.24 8.96 -0.45
CA LYS A 330 22.61 7.85 0.43
C LYS A 330 22.73 6.54 -0.35
N ILE A 331 21.81 6.22 -1.25
CA ILE A 331 21.90 5.00 -2.07
C ILE A 331 23.13 5.01 -2.98
N THR A 332 23.46 6.15 -3.58
CA THR A 332 24.59 6.27 -4.51
C THR A 332 25.94 6.11 -3.81
N TYR A 333 26.06 6.60 -2.57
CA TYR A 333 27.32 6.63 -1.82
C TYR A 333 27.46 5.55 -0.74
N TYR A 334 26.39 4.83 -0.42
CA TYR A 334 26.50 3.53 0.26
C TYR A 334 27.32 2.58 -0.61
#